data_AF-K1KQQ3-F1
#
_entry.id   AF-K1KQQ3-F1
#
_cell.length_a   1.000
_cell.length_b   1.000
_cell.length_c   1.000
_cell.angle_alpha   90.00
_cell.angle_beta   90.00
_cell.angle_gamma   90.00
#
_symmetry.space_group_name_H-M   'P 1'
#
loop_
_entity.id
_entity.type
_entity.pdbx_description
1 polymer ?
#
loop_
_entity_poly.entity_id
_entity_poly.type
_entity_poly.pdbx_seq_one_letter_code
_entity_poly.pdbx_strand_id
1 'polypeptide(L)' 'MKFLLLKKVLKLRIETKRKIMYKKARDLGFTHPEVVNCSQELDELLNKYSDIATL' A
#
# COMPACT_ATOMS: atom_id res chain seq x y z
N MET A 1 6.42 14.62 17.26
CA MET A 1 6.48 15.07 15.83
C MET A 1 6.88 13.98 14.85
N LYS A 2 7.89 13.13 15.14
CA LYS A 2 8.39 12.07 14.24
C LYS A 2 7.32 11.06 13.77
N PHE A 3 6.43 10.61 14.65
CA PHE A 3 5.35 9.66 14.33
C PHE A 3 4.32 10.21 13.33
N LEU A 4 3.97 11.50 13.44
CA LEU A 4 3.04 12.14 12.50
C LEU A 4 3.62 12.24 11.08
N LEU A 5 4.92 12.53 10.97
CA LEU A 5 5.61 12.55 9.68
C LEU A 5 5.69 11.15 9.07
N LEU A 6 6.05 10.14 9.87
CA LEU A 6 6.09 8.74 9.45
C LEU A 6 4.70 8.28 8.95
N LYS A 7 3.63 8.60 9.69
CA LYS A 7 2.25 8.29 9.32
C LYS A 7 1.84 8.95 8.00
N LYS A 8 2.21 10.21 7.77
CA LYS A 8 1.97 10.91 6.48
C LYS A 8 2.73 10.25 5.32
N VAL A 9 4.00 9.89 5.52
CA VAL A 9 4.81 9.21 4.50
C VAL A 9 4.23 7.84 4.14
N LEU A 10 3.83 7.05 5.15
CA LEU A 10 3.17 5.76 4.93
C LEU A 10 1.86 5.92 4.18
N LYS A 11 1.03 6.88 4.56
CA LYS A 11 -0.23 7.17 3.84
C LYS A 11 0.03 7.48 2.36
N LEU A 12 1.04 8.30 2.05
CA LEU A 12 1.40 8.60 0.67
C LEU A 12 1.85 7.34 -0.09
N ARG A 13 2.65 6.47 0.54
CA ARG A 13 3.09 5.20 -0.06
C ARG A 13 1.93 4.26 -0.34
N ILE A 14 0.98 4.14 0.57
CA ILE A 14 -0.25 3.34 0.41
C ILE A 14 -1.03 3.82 -0.82
N GLU A 15 -1.27 5.13 -0.94
CA GLU A 15 -2.03 5.68 -2.07
C GLU A 15 -1.31 5.48 -3.41
N THR A 16 0.01 5.67 -3.44
CA THR A 16 0.81 5.39 -4.64
C THR A 16 0.76 3.92 -5.03
N LYS A 17 0.95 3.01 -4.07
CA LYS A 17 0.94 1.57 -4.33
C LYS A 17 -0.44 1.09 -4.79
N ARG A 18 -1.52 1.62 -4.20
CA ARG A 18 -2.90 1.37 -4.63
C ARG A 18 -3.14 1.76 -6.09
N LYS A 19 -2.68 2.94 -6.51
CA LYS A 19 -2.77 3.37 -7.92
C LYS A 19 -2.01 2.43 -8.87
N ILE A 20 -0.82 1.99 -8.48
CA ILE A 20 -0.02 1.03 -9.25
C ILE A 20 -0.75 -0.31 -9.38
N MET A 21 -1.30 -0.83 -8.27
CA MET A 21 -2.05 -2.08 -8.26
C MET A 21 -3.25 -2.03 -9.21
N TYR A 22 -4.06 -0.96 -9.15
CA TYR A 22 -5.21 -0.81 -10.04
C TYR A 22 -4.83 -0.66 -11.51
N LYS A 23 -3.72 0.03 -11.81
CA LYS A 23 -3.22 0.10 -13.17
C LYS A 23 -2.83 -1.29 -13.68
N LYS A 24 -2.03 -2.04 -12.91
CA LYS A 24 -1.65 -3.41 -13.27
C LYS A 24 -2.86 -4.35 -13.38
N ALA A 25 -3.85 -4.21 -12.51
CA ALA A 25 -5.08 -5.01 -12.55
C ALA A 25 -5.90 -4.74 -13.81
N ARG A 26 -5.94 -3.48 -14.27
CA ARG A 26 -6.57 -3.11 -15.54
C ARG A 26 -5.84 -3.72 -16.73
N ASP A 27 -4.50 -3.71 -16.70
CA ASP A 27 -3.67 -4.13 -17.83
C ASP A 27 -3.52 -5.66 -17.91
N LEU A 28 -3.49 -6.36 -16.76
CA LEU A 28 -3.10 -7.77 -16.65
C LEU A 28 -4.18 -8.67 -16.03
N GLY A 29 -5.20 -8.10 -15.39
CA GLY A 29 -6.20 -8.81 -14.60
C GLY A 29 -5.81 -8.99 -13.13
N PHE A 30 -6.81 -9.15 -12.25
CA PHE A 30 -6.61 -9.17 -10.79
C PHE A 30 -5.82 -10.38 -10.28
N THR A 31 -5.90 -11.52 -10.96
CA THR A 31 -5.21 -12.75 -10.57
C THR A 31 -3.79 -12.86 -11.13
N HIS A 32 -3.36 -11.89 -11.94
CA HIS A 32 -2.01 -11.90 -12.49
C HIS A 32 -0.97 -11.84 -11.34
N PRO A 33 0.11 -12.65 -11.37
CA PRO A 33 1.08 -12.71 -10.28
C PRO A 33 1.63 -11.35 -9.84
N GLU A 34 1.88 -10.45 -10.79
CA GLU A 34 2.33 -9.08 -10.47
C GLU A 34 1.28 -8.24 -9.71
N VAL A 35 -0.01 -8.45 -9.98
CA VAL A 35 -1.09 -7.74 -9.29
C VAL A 35 -1.27 -8.31 -7.89
N VAL A 36 -1.20 -9.64 -7.75
CA VAL A 36 -1.21 -10.33 -6.46
C VAL A 36 -0.04 -9.87 -5.60
N ASN A 37 1.19 -9.87 -6.12
CA ASN A 37 2.36 -9.37 -5.39
C ASN A 37 2.21 -7.89 -5.01
N CYS A 38 1.66 -7.06 -5.91
CA CYS A 38 1.38 -5.66 -5.61
C CYS A 38 0.37 -5.49 -4.47
N SER A 39 -0.65 -6.35 -4.40
CA SER A 39 -1.63 -6.36 -3.30
C SER A 39 -1.02 -6.78 -1.96
N GLN A 40 -0.11 -7.76 -1.96
CA GLN A 40 0.61 -8.19 -0.75
C GLN A 40 1.50 -7.08 -0.19
N GLU A 41 2.27 -6.39 -1.06
CA GLU A 41 3.06 -5.24 -0.64
C GLU A 41 2.19 -4.06 -0.13
N LEU A 42 1.00 -3.87 -0.72
CA LEU A 42 0.04 -2.88 -0.24
C LEU A 42 -0.49 -3.25 1.15
N ASP A 43 -0.77 -4.53 1.40
CA ASP A 43 -1.21 -5.04 2.69
C ASP A 43 -0.15 -4.81 3.77
N GLU A 44 1.12 -5.08 3.49
CA GLU A 44 2.22 -4.77 4.42
C GLU A 44 2.29 -3.28 4.81
N LEU A 45 2.04 -2.38 3.85
CA LEU A 45 2.02 -0.95 4.12
C LEU A 45 0.83 -0.56 4.99
N LEU A 46 -0.34 -1.18 4.77
CA LEU A 46 -1.54 -0.97 5.58
C LEU A 46 -1.32 -1.47 7.01
N ASN A 47 -0.73 -2.65 7.19
CA ASN A 47 -0.40 -3.21 8.50
C ASN A 47 0.54 -2.28 9.27
N LYS A 48 1.64 -1.83 8.64
CA LYS A 48 2.57 -0.84 9.23
C LYS A 48 1.89 0.48 9.62
N TYR A 49 0.94 0.94 8.81
CA TYR A 49 0.18 2.16 9.11
C TYR A 49 -0.79 1.96 10.28
N SER A 50 -1.43 0.78 10.34
CA SER A 50 -2.34 0.39 11.42
C SER A 50 -1.60 0.31 12.75
N ASP A 51 -0.44 -0.34 12.79
CA ASP A 51 0.38 -0.47 14.00
C ASP A 51 0.74 0.90 14.60
N ILE A 52 1.06 1.87 13.75
CA ILE A 52 1.35 3.26 14.16
C ILE A 52 0.09 4.01 14.62
N ALA A 53 -1.10 3.61 14.16
CA ALA A 53 -2.36 4.23 14.60
C ALA A 53 -2.84 3.70 15.95
N THR A 54 -2.42 2.50 16.35
CA THR A 54 -2.70 1.87 17.65
C THR A 54 -1.72 2.24 18.77
N LEU A 55 -0.66 3.00 18.45
CA LEU A 55 0.29 3.60 19.41
C LEU A 55 -0.11 5.04 19.76
#